data_AF-A0A1Q3DVY2-F1
#
_entry.id   AF-A0A1Q3DVY2-F1
#
_cell.length_a   1.000
_cell.length_b   1.000
_cell.length_c   1.000
_cell.angle_alpha   90.00
_cell.angle_beta   90.00
_cell.angle_gamma   90.00
#
_symmetry.space_group_name_H-M   'P 1'
#
loop_
_entity.id
_entity.type
_entity.pdbx_description
1 polymer ?
#
loop_
_entity_poly.entity_id
_entity_poly.type
_entity_poly.pdbx_seq_one_letter_code
_entity_poly.pdbx_strand_id
1 'polypeptide(L)'
;MQVLSGIVVYTGGCRENYLNGCLAHIIKGAIFWCYGLVSFARYLGAFAELGWAWNRAPAAGYPSAEFVESLVIFIYGITNTWMERWGARPGDPFTTKQIQHIGIAVMFWFAGLLGMAIESKTVRQWLASSTISALNPSQRDQEAVAEPPTYIASFNPFPALVVGVTGAAMAAHAQTYLFQVQIHQLWGNLLLAWSVLRCLTYFFLWLGVPRSMLPSRPPTEALGSFFLACGGLAFIFSTEELTIAAMRRGRDDVMMFLNVAVAITCFALCWTIAVVGFKGYLKSRIAPPVAYHSSA
;
A
#
# COMPACT_ATOMS: atom_id res chain seq x y z
N MET A 1 -19.37 4.62 2.70
CA MET A 1 -20.17 5.40 1.73
C MET A 1 -21.06 6.42 2.43
N GLN A 2 -22.06 6.01 3.24
CA GLN A 2 -23.04 6.94 3.84
C GLN A 2 -22.45 8.05 4.71
N VAL A 3 -21.40 7.77 5.51
CA VAL A 3 -20.74 8.80 6.34
C VAL A 3 -20.01 9.84 5.50
N LEU A 4 -19.26 9.40 4.48
CA LEU A 4 -18.52 10.32 3.60
C LEU A 4 -19.46 11.18 2.76
N SER A 5 -20.50 10.59 2.17
CA SER A 5 -21.53 11.34 1.46
C SER A 5 -22.27 12.30 2.39
N GLY A 6 -22.56 11.86 3.63
CA GLY A 6 -23.17 12.70 4.66
C GLY A 6 -22.32 13.91 5.02
N ILE A 7 -21.01 13.73 5.18
CA ILE A 7 -20.06 14.83 5.45
C ILE A 7 -20.04 15.81 4.28
N VAL A 8 -19.89 15.34 3.04
CA VAL A 8 -19.89 16.19 1.83
C VAL A 8 -21.19 16.99 1.69
N VAL A 9 -22.33 16.35 1.94
CA VAL A 9 -23.64 17.02 1.91
C VAL A 9 -23.76 18.06 3.03
N TYR A 10 -23.34 17.70 4.25
CA TYR A 10 -23.45 18.55 5.44
C TYR A 10 -22.52 19.77 5.39
N THR A 11 -21.26 19.59 4.97
CA THR A 11 -20.30 20.70 4.90
C THR A 11 -20.49 21.57 3.66
N GLY A 12 -21.22 21.07 2.66
CA GLY A 12 -21.37 21.73 1.36
C GLY A 12 -20.11 21.74 0.52
N GLY A 13 -19.05 21.03 0.93
CA GLY A 13 -17.78 20.94 0.21
C GLY A 13 -17.85 20.00 -1.00
N CYS A 14 -16.77 19.96 -1.76
CA CYS A 14 -16.51 19.12 -2.92
C CYS A 14 -17.54 19.30 -4.04
N ARG A 15 -17.95 20.55 -4.27
CA ARG A 15 -18.89 20.94 -5.33
C ARG A 15 -18.20 21.71 -6.44
N GLU A 16 -18.84 21.76 -7.60
CA GLU A 16 -18.40 22.53 -8.77
C GLU A 16 -16.93 22.26 -9.12
N ASN A 17 -16.10 23.30 -9.16
CA ASN A 17 -14.69 23.22 -9.57
C ASN A 17 -13.82 22.43 -8.59
N TYR A 18 -14.25 22.23 -7.34
CA TYR A 18 -13.50 21.48 -6.32
C TYR A 18 -13.76 19.97 -6.39
N LEU A 19 -14.77 19.53 -7.14
CA LEU A 19 -15.21 18.12 -7.16
C LEU A 19 -14.06 17.16 -7.51
N ASN A 20 -13.37 17.38 -8.62
CA ASN A 20 -12.31 16.48 -9.08
C ASN A 20 -11.10 16.48 -8.13
N GLY A 21 -10.73 17.65 -7.59
CA GLY A 21 -9.65 17.77 -6.60
C GLY A 21 -9.98 17.04 -5.30
N CYS A 22 -11.20 17.21 -4.79
CA CYS A 22 -11.71 16.49 -3.63
C CYS A 22 -11.74 14.98 -3.85
N LEU A 23 -12.31 14.51 -4.96
CA LEU A 23 -12.39 13.09 -5.28
C LEU A 23 -11.00 12.46 -5.34
N ALA A 24 -10.03 13.16 -5.95
CA ALA A 24 -8.66 12.70 -5.98
C ALA A 24 -8.10 12.48 -4.55
N HIS A 25 -8.23 13.46 -3.66
CA HIS A 25 -7.72 13.36 -2.29
C HIS A 25 -8.44 12.30 -1.46
N ILE A 26 -9.77 12.27 -1.52
CA ILE A 26 -10.59 11.35 -0.72
C ILE A 26 -10.39 9.91 -1.19
N ILE A 27 -10.44 9.64 -2.50
CA ILE A 27 -10.28 8.27 -3.02
C ILE A 27 -8.84 7.80 -2.84
N LYS A 28 -7.84 8.58 -3.26
CA LYS A 28 -6.42 8.21 -3.14
C LYS A 28 -6.02 8.05 -1.68
N GLY A 29 -6.37 9.02 -0.84
CA GLY A 29 -6.08 8.98 0.58
C GLY A 29 -6.80 7.82 1.30
N ALA A 30 -8.05 7.52 0.94
CA ALA A 30 -8.78 6.38 1.51
C ALA A 30 -8.16 5.04 1.12
N ILE A 31 -7.62 4.89 -0.09
CA ILE A 31 -6.91 3.67 -0.49
C ILE A 31 -5.71 3.45 0.43
N PHE A 32 -4.86 4.47 0.63
CA PHE A 32 -3.70 4.35 1.52
C PHE A 32 -4.11 4.14 2.99
N TRP A 33 -5.13 4.87 3.47
CA TRP A 33 -5.68 4.69 4.81
C TRP A 33 -6.14 3.25 5.06
N CYS A 34 -7.07 2.77 4.22
CA CYS A 34 -7.64 1.43 4.36
C CYS A 34 -6.56 0.36 4.16
N TYR A 35 -5.65 0.54 3.19
CA TYR A 35 -4.59 -0.41 2.94
C TYR A 35 -3.59 -0.48 4.11
N GLY A 36 -3.28 0.65 4.77
CA GLY A 36 -2.50 0.67 6.01
C GLY A 36 -3.18 -0.13 7.13
N LEU A 37 -4.49 0.02 7.33
CA LEU A 37 -5.24 -0.79 8.31
C LEU A 37 -5.26 -2.29 7.95
N VAL A 38 -5.39 -2.62 6.66
CA VAL A 38 -5.32 -4.02 6.17
C VAL A 38 -3.92 -4.60 6.34
N SER A 39 -2.87 -3.83 6.06
CA SER A 39 -1.46 -4.20 6.29
C SER A 39 -1.22 -4.47 7.78
N PHE A 40 -1.79 -3.66 8.68
CA PHE A 40 -1.71 -3.94 10.12
C PHE A 40 -2.50 -5.18 10.53
N ALA A 41 -3.68 -5.40 9.94
CA ALA A 41 -4.45 -6.62 10.16
C ALA A 41 -3.67 -7.87 9.71
N ARG A 42 -2.96 -7.80 8.56
CA ARG A 42 -2.04 -8.85 8.09
C ARG A 42 -0.93 -9.10 9.09
N TYR A 43 -0.30 -8.04 9.62
CA TYR A 43 0.69 -8.14 10.69
C TYR A 43 0.14 -8.91 11.91
N LEU A 44 -1.11 -8.65 12.31
CA LEU A 44 -1.74 -9.35 13.45
C LEU A 44 -2.06 -10.83 13.17
N GLY A 45 -2.12 -11.24 11.90
CA GLY A 45 -2.41 -12.61 11.48
C GLY A 45 -3.65 -12.76 10.59
N ALA A 46 -4.29 -11.68 10.16
CA ALA A 46 -5.37 -11.77 9.19
C ALA A 46 -4.86 -12.35 7.87
N PHE A 47 -5.65 -13.24 7.25
CA PHE A 47 -5.31 -13.90 5.98
C PHE A 47 -4.09 -14.83 6.05
N ALA A 48 -3.71 -15.30 7.25
CA ALA A 48 -2.65 -16.30 7.41
C ALA A 48 -2.96 -17.60 6.65
N GLU A 49 -4.25 -17.93 6.49
CA GLU A 49 -4.72 -19.06 5.68
C GLU A 49 -4.35 -18.96 4.18
N LEU A 50 -4.10 -17.75 3.68
CA LEU A 50 -3.63 -17.48 2.31
C LEU A 50 -2.11 -17.26 2.23
N GLY A 51 -1.40 -17.29 3.37
CA GLY A 51 0.02 -16.93 3.46
C GLY A 51 0.29 -15.42 3.46
N TRP A 52 -0.74 -14.59 3.59
CA TRP A 52 -0.60 -13.13 3.47
C TRP A 52 -0.13 -12.45 4.76
N ALA A 53 -0.11 -13.18 5.89
CA ALA A 53 0.33 -12.67 7.19
C ALA A 53 1.84 -12.88 7.41
N TRP A 54 2.64 -12.72 6.34
CA TRP A 54 4.09 -12.92 6.35
C TRP A 54 4.51 -14.34 6.78
N ASN A 55 3.65 -15.32 6.52
CA ASN A 55 3.82 -16.71 6.92
C ASN A 55 3.91 -17.61 5.68
N ARG A 56 4.38 -18.85 5.88
CA ARG A 56 4.28 -19.87 4.83
C ARG A 56 2.82 -20.19 4.57
N ALA A 57 2.41 -20.17 3.31
CA ALA A 57 1.04 -20.51 2.90
C ALA A 57 0.71 -21.98 3.25
N PRO A 58 -0.45 -22.26 3.85
CA PRO A 58 -0.86 -23.62 4.19
C PRO A 58 -1.09 -24.57 3.02
N ALA A 59 -1.59 -24.03 1.92
CA ALA A 59 -1.86 -24.77 0.71
C ALA A 59 -1.26 -24.03 -0.48
N ALA A 60 -0.85 -24.79 -1.50
CA ALA A 60 -0.41 -24.24 -2.76
C ALA A 60 -1.61 -23.74 -3.58
N GLY A 61 -1.39 -22.70 -4.39
CA GLY A 61 -2.35 -22.25 -5.42
C GLY A 61 -2.98 -20.89 -5.18
N TYR A 62 -2.82 -20.30 -3.99
CA TYR A 62 -3.23 -18.91 -3.76
C TYR A 62 -2.23 -17.91 -4.37
N PRO A 63 -2.69 -16.79 -4.94
CA PRO A 63 -1.80 -15.70 -5.31
C PRO A 63 -1.17 -15.08 -4.05
N SER A 64 0.08 -14.62 -4.17
CA SER A 64 0.74 -13.86 -3.11
C SER A 64 0.00 -12.54 -2.87
N ALA A 65 0.11 -11.99 -1.67
CA ALA A 65 -0.49 -10.69 -1.37
C ALA A 65 0.11 -9.62 -2.28
N GLU A 66 1.39 -9.73 -2.57
CA GLU A 66 2.20 -8.83 -3.37
C GLU A 66 1.82 -8.88 -4.86
N PHE A 67 1.37 -10.04 -5.37
CA PHE A 67 0.73 -10.14 -6.68
C PHE A 67 -0.58 -9.35 -6.72
N VAL A 68 -1.42 -9.50 -5.68
CA VAL A 68 -2.70 -8.77 -5.58
C VAL A 68 -2.47 -7.27 -5.43
N GLU A 69 -1.48 -6.84 -4.62
CA GLU A 69 -1.06 -5.45 -4.51
C GLU A 69 -0.63 -4.87 -5.86
N SER A 70 0.18 -5.63 -6.61
CA SER A 70 0.66 -5.23 -7.94
C SER A 70 -0.49 -5.14 -8.96
N LEU A 71 -1.47 -6.04 -8.87
CA LEU A 71 -2.69 -6.01 -9.69
C LEU A 71 -3.54 -4.77 -9.39
N VAL A 72 -3.73 -4.43 -8.11
CA VAL A 72 -4.47 -3.23 -7.70
C VAL A 72 -3.75 -1.98 -8.20
N ILE A 73 -2.42 -1.90 -8.05
CA ILE A 73 -1.60 -0.80 -8.56
C ILE A 73 -1.74 -0.67 -10.08
N PHE A 74 -1.69 -1.78 -10.81
CA PHE A 74 -1.83 -1.81 -12.27
C PHE A 74 -3.19 -1.26 -12.73
N ILE A 75 -4.29 -1.79 -12.17
CA ILE A 75 -5.66 -1.36 -12.52
C ILE A 75 -5.86 0.11 -12.14
N TYR A 76 -5.37 0.52 -10.97
CA TYR A 76 -5.46 1.89 -10.50
C TYR A 76 -4.67 2.85 -11.42
N GLY A 77 -3.47 2.47 -11.86
CA GLY A 77 -2.66 3.26 -12.79
C GLY A 77 -3.34 3.48 -14.15
N ILE A 78 -3.90 2.42 -14.74
CA ILE A 78 -4.65 2.52 -16.01
C ILE A 78 -5.83 3.48 -15.87
N THR A 79 -6.66 3.27 -14.85
CA THR A 79 -7.85 4.10 -14.67
C THR A 79 -7.47 5.55 -14.40
N ASN A 80 -6.58 5.81 -13.45
CA ASN A 80 -6.19 7.15 -13.03
C ASN A 80 -5.48 7.97 -14.12
N THR A 81 -4.83 7.32 -15.10
CA THR A 81 -4.25 7.99 -16.29
C THR A 81 -5.30 8.81 -17.03
N TRP A 82 -6.53 8.29 -17.14
CA TRP A 82 -7.63 8.96 -17.84
C TRP A 82 -8.45 9.86 -16.91
N MET A 83 -8.55 9.51 -15.63
CA MET A 83 -9.33 10.27 -14.63
C MET A 83 -8.82 11.70 -14.44
N GLU A 84 -7.52 11.93 -14.58
CA GLU A 84 -6.91 13.27 -14.44
C GLU A 84 -7.44 14.29 -15.49
N ARG A 85 -8.02 13.78 -16.59
CA ARG A 85 -8.59 14.60 -17.67
C ARG A 85 -10.11 14.70 -17.61
N TRP A 86 -10.75 14.21 -16.54
CA TRP A 86 -12.18 14.47 -16.34
C TRP A 86 -12.44 15.97 -16.19
N GLY A 87 -13.32 16.49 -17.05
CA GLY A 87 -13.65 17.91 -17.13
C GLY A 87 -12.85 18.70 -18.18
N ALA A 88 -11.82 18.11 -18.79
CA ALA A 88 -11.12 18.72 -19.94
C ALA A 88 -11.92 18.50 -21.24
N ARG A 89 -11.97 19.52 -22.09
CA ARG A 89 -12.62 19.44 -23.42
C ARG A 89 -11.66 18.82 -24.45
N PRO A 90 -12.19 18.18 -25.50
CA PRO A 90 -11.37 17.73 -26.62
C PRO A 90 -10.55 18.90 -27.19
N GLY A 91 -9.23 18.75 -27.24
CA GLY A 91 -8.30 19.78 -27.73
C GLY A 91 -7.69 20.69 -26.65
N ASP A 92 -8.11 20.60 -25.39
CA ASP A 92 -7.49 21.41 -24.32
C ASP A 92 -6.01 21.02 -24.12
N PRO A 93 -5.10 22.01 -24.01
CA PRO A 93 -3.69 21.75 -23.78
C PRO A 93 -3.46 21.12 -22.40
N PHE A 94 -2.45 20.27 -22.28
CA PHE A 94 -2.07 19.70 -21.00
C PHE A 94 -1.39 20.75 -20.13
N THR A 95 -1.89 20.91 -18.91
CA THR A 95 -1.20 21.70 -17.88
C THR A 95 -0.03 20.91 -17.28
N THR A 96 0.95 21.60 -16.72
CA THR A 96 2.09 20.97 -16.03
C THR A 96 1.63 20.03 -14.91
N LYS A 97 0.60 20.42 -14.14
CA LYS A 97 0.00 19.59 -13.08
C LYS A 97 -0.56 18.28 -13.63
N GLN A 98 -1.30 18.34 -14.75
CA GLN A 98 -1.83 17.14 -15.40
C GLN A 98 -0.71 16.23 -15.90
N ILE A 99 0.35 16.78 -16.50
CA ILE A 99 1.50 15.98 -16.96
C ILE A 99 2.17 15.26 -15.78
N GLN A 100 2.38 15.97 -14.66
CA GLN A 100 2.95 15.39 -13.44
C GLN A 100 2.09 14.23 -12.90
N HIS A 101 0.77 14.45 -12.76
CA HIS A 101 -0.14 13.44 -12.23
C HIS A 101 -0.32 12.24 -13.16
N ILE A 102 -0.44 12.47 -14.47
CA ILE A 102 -0.52 11.41 -15.49
C ILE A 102 0.79 10.62 -15.51
N GLY A 103 1.95 11.26 -15.38
CA GLY A 103 3.25 10.60 -15.27
C GLY A 103 3.30 9.61 -14.10
N ILE A 104 2.80 10.00 -12.92
CA ILE A 104 2.67 9.10 -11.77
C ILE A 104 1.70 7.95 -12.09
N ALA A 105 0.55 8.21 -12.71
CA ALA A 105 -0.40 7.15 -13.06
C ALA A 105 0.17 6.13 -14.06
N VAL A 106 0.95 6.59 -15.04
CA VAL A 106 1.67 5.71 -15.99
C VAL A 106 2.74 4.88 -15.28
N MET A 107 3.43 5.44 -14.29
CA MET A 107 4.34 4.66 -13.44
C MET A 107 3.59 3.53 -12.70
N PHE A 108 2.42 3.80 -12.11
CA PHE A 108 1.60 2.76 -11.47
C PHE A 108 1.24 1.65 -12.44
N TRP A 109 0.87 2.02 -13.67
CA TRP A 109 0.52 1.06 -14.71
C TRP A 109 1.69 0.10 -14.98
N PHE A 110 2.86 0.60 -15.37
CA PHE A 110 3.97 -0.29 -15.75
C PHE A 110 4.65 -0.97 -14.55
N ALA A 111 4.79 -0.29 -13.41
CA ALA A 111 5.37 -0.89 -12.22
C ALA A 111 4.45 -1.97 -11.62
N GLY A 112 3.13 -1.80 -11.67
CA GLY A 112 2.19 -2.85 -11.30
C GLY A 112 2.26 -4.06 -12.22
N LEU A 113 2.42 -3.84 -13.53
CA LEU A 113 2.63 -4.93 -14.49
C LEU A 113 3.93 -5.71 -14.21
N LEU A 114 5.03 -4.99 -13.95
CA LEU A 114 6.31 -5.59 -13.57
C LEU A 114 6.19 -6.38 -12.27
N GLY A 115 5.49 -5.83 -11.28
CA GLY A 115 5.21 -6.52 -10.01
C GLY A 115 4.45 -7.83 -10.21
N MET A 116 3.41 -7.85 -11.05
CA MET A 116 2.70 -9.09 -11.38
C MET A 116 3.58 -10.08 -12.15
N ALA A 117 4.44 -9.59 -13.05
CA ALA A 117 5.31 -10.43 -13.86
C ALA A 117 6.33 -11.20 -13.00
N ILE A 118 6.95 -10.56 -12.00
CA ILE A 118 7.93 -11.24 -11.13
C ILE A 118 7.29 -12.24 -10.16
N GLU A 119 6.03 -12.02 -9.78
CA GLU A 119 5.25 -12.92 -8.93
C GLU A 119 4.65 -14.11 -9.71
N SER A 120 4.60 -14.01 -11.04
CA SER A 120 4.01 -15.04 -11.89
C SER A 120 4.92 -16.25 -12.03
N LYS A 121 4.43 -17.42 -11.58
CA LYS A 121 5.12 -18.71 -11.75
C LYS A 121 5.40 -19.03 -13.21
N THR A 122 4.48 -18.70 -14.11
CA THR A 122 4.61 -18.94 -15.54
C THR A 122 5.76 -18.12 -16.13
N VAL A 123 5.81 -16.81 -15.81
CA VAL A 123 6.91 -15.94 -16.27
C VAL A 123 8.24 -16.42 -15.69
N ARG A 124 8.27 -16.77 -14.40
CA ARG A 124 9.46 -17.32 -13.74
C ARG A 124 9.95 -18.61 -14.41
N GLN A 125 9.04 -19.51 -14.80
CA GLN A 125 9.36 -20.73 -15.54
C GLN A 125 9.92 -20.43 -16.95
N TRP A 126 9.35 -19.46 -17.65
CA TRP A 126 9.87 -19.01 -18.95
C TRP A 126 11.29 -18.47 -18.82
N LEU A 127 11.55 -17.63 -17.81
CA LEU A 127 12.89 -17.09 -17.57
C LEU A 127 13.89 -18.18 -17.17
N ALA A 128 13.48 -19.12 -16.31
CA ALA A 128 14.30 -20.25 -15.89
C ALA A 128 14.59 -21.26 -17.02
N SER A 129 13.74 -21.32 -18.05
CA SER A 129 13.93 -22.25 -19.18
C SER A 129 15.24 -22.03 -19.91
N SER A 130 15.73 -20.79 -19.96
CA SER A 130 17.03 -20.42 -20.53
C SER A 130 18.21 -21.07 -19.80
N THR A 131 18.18 -21.05 -18.46
CA THR A 131 19.18 -21.68 -17.59
C THR A 131 19.12 -23.20 -17.69
N ILE A 132 17.91 -23.78 -17.70
CA ILE A 132 17.73 -25.23 -17.82
C ILE A 132 18.22 -25.75 -19.17
N SER A 133 18.02 -24.97 -20.24
CA SER A 133 18.48 -25.32 -21.59
C SER A 133 20.00 -25.28 -21.73
N ALA A 134 20.70 -24.52 -20.88
CA ALA A 134 22.15 -24.44 -20.86
C ALA A 134 22.84 -25.56 -20.04
N LEU A 135 22.09 -26.34 -19.25
CA LEU A 135 22.63 -27.44 -18.44
C LEU A 135 22.89 -28.69 -19.29
N ASN A 136 24.11 -29.24 -19.15
CA ASN A 136 24.45 -30.53 -19.76
C ASN A 136 23.59 -31.66 -19.17
N PRO A 137 23.23 -32.71 -19.94
CA PRO A 137 22.43 -33.83 -19.45
C PRO A 137 23.01 -34.54 -18.21
N SER A 138 24.34 -34.55 -18.07
CA SER A 138 25.07 -35.11 -16.93
C SER A 138 25.10 -34.20 -15.69
N GLN A 139 24.73 -32.92 -15.81
CA GLN A 139 24.68 -31.94 -14.72
C GLN A 139 23.24 -31.67 -14.25
N ARG A 140 22.25 -32.40 -14.80
CA ARG A 140 20.85 -32.39 -14.35
C ARG A 140 20.67 -33.22 -13.07
N ASP A 141 21.59 -33.09 -12.12
CA ASP A 141 21.42 -33.64 -10.79
C ASP A 141 20.28 -32.89 -10.09
N GLN A 142 19.46 -33.61 -9.31
CA GLN A 142 18.27 -33.06 -8.65
C GLN A 142 18.59 -31.85 -7.76
N GLU A 143 19.80 -31.79 -7.20
CA GLU A 143 20.27 -30.69 -6.34
C GLU A 143 20.62 -29.42 -7.13
N ALA A 144 21.10 -29.56 -8.38
CA ALA A 144 21.42 -28.42 -9.25
C ALA A 144 20.15 -27.70 -9.79
N VAL A 145 18.99 -28.35 -9.72
CA VAL A 145 17.69 -27.84 -10.21
C VAL A 145 16.74 -27.51 -9.04
N ALA A 146 17.19 -27.60 -7.78
CA ALA A 146 16.36 -27.29 -6.62
C ALA A 146 15.97 -25.79 -6.59
N GLU A 147 14.70 -25.50 -6.31
CA GLU A 147 14.25 -24.11 -6.16
C GLU A 147 14.92 -23.46 -4.93
N PRO A 148 15.39 -22.20 -5.04
CA PRO A 148 15.93 -21.48 -3.90
C PRO A 148 14.90 -21.36 -2.75
N PRO A 149 15.32 -21.46 -1.48
CA PRO A 149 14.42 -21.33 -0.33
C PRO A 149 13.60 -20.03 -0.30
N THR A 150 14.14 -18.96 -0.90
CA THR A 150 13.47 -17.66 -1.03
C THR A 150 12.21 -17.71 -1.89
N TYR A 151 12.00 -18.73 -2.72
CA TYR A 151 10.80 -18.86 -3.55
C TYR A 151 9.53 -19.20 -2.76
N ILE A 152 9.66 -19.50 -1.47
CA ILE A 152 8.55 -19.80 -0.55
C ILE A 152 7.78 -18.53 -0.17
N ALA A 153 8.41 -17.36 -0.24
CA ALA A 153 7.82 -16.07 0.11
C ALA A 153 8.00 -15.04 -1.02
N SER A 154 7.14 -14.02 -1.04
CA SER A 154 7.30 -12.89 -1.94
C SER A 154 8.12 -11.78 -1.29
N PHE A 155 8.99 -11.16 -2.09
CA PHE A 155 9.81 -10.01 -1.72
C PHE A 155 9.70 -8.89 -2.76
N ASN A 156 8.51 -8.73 -3.35
CA ASN A 156 8.29 -7.84 -4.47
C ASN A 156 8.47 -6.36 -4.08
N PRO A 157 9.49 -5.65 -4.62
CA PRO A 157 9.76 -4.27 -4.25
C PRO A 157 8.90 -3.25 -5.01
N PHE A 158 8.21 -3.64 -6.08
CA PHE A 158 7.49 -2.70 -6.95
C PHE A 158 6.35 -1.96 -6.24
N PRO A 159 5.52 -2.60 -5.38
CA PRO A 159 4.55 -1.86 -4.56
C PRO A 159 5.21 -0.79 -3.67
N ALA A 160 6.34 -1.13 -3.04
CA ALA A 160 7.10 -0.19 -2.20
C ALA A 160 7.64 0.98 -3.04
N LEU A 161 8.20 0.70 -4.21
CA LEU A 161 8.71 1.71 -5.14
C LEU A 161 7.62 2.67 -5.58
N VAL A 162 6.46 2.16 -6.00
CA VAL A 162 5.36 2.97 -6.53
C VAL A 162 4.87 3.99 -5.50
N VAL A 163 4.59 3.57 -4.27
CA VAL A 163 4.12 4.48 -3.23
C VAL A 163 5.24 5.41 -2.75
N GLY A 164 6.47 4.91 -2.64
CA GLY A 164 7.62 5.71 -2.20
C GLY A 164 7.97 6.84 -3.16
N VAL A 165 8.06 6.55 -4.46
CA VAL A 165 8.28 7.56 -5.50
C VAL A 165 7.13 8.56 -5.55
N THR A 166 5.89 8.08 -5.39
CA THR A 166 4.71 8.98 -5.27
C THR A 166 4.84 9.91 -4.08
N GLY A 167 5.18 9.38 -2.91
CA GLY A 167 5.39 10.17 -1.70
C GLY A 167 6.46 11.24 -1.90
N ALA A 168 7.62 10.87 -2.45
CA ALA A 168 8.71 11.81 -2.74
C ALA A 168 8.32 12.87 -3.77
N ALA A 169 7.69 12.48 -4.88
CA ALA A 169 7.26 13.40 -5.93
C ALA A 169 6.21 14.40 -5.41
N MET A 170 5.28 13.93 -4.57
CA MET A 170 4.22 14.76 -4.01
C MET A 170 4.72 15.66 -2.88
N ALA A 171 5.75 15.25 -2.12
CA ALA A 171 6.44 16.13 -1.19
C ALA A 171 7.16 17.29 -1.90
N ALA A 172 7.56 17.11 -3.17
CA ALA A 172 8.12 18.17 -4.00
C ALA A 172 7.06 18.92 -4.84
N HIS A 173 5.78 18.59 -4.70
CA HIS A 173 4.73 19.14 -5.54
C HIS A 173 4.33 20.56 -5.11
N ALA A 174 4.49 21.52 -6.03
CA ALA A 174 4.12 22.91 -5.81
C ALA A 174 2.60 23.06 -5.64
N GLN A 175 2.19 23.93 -4.72
CA GLN A 175 0.81 24.34 -4.48
C GLN A 175 0.70 25.86 -4.47
N THR A 176 -0.52 26.37 -4.55
CA THR A 176 -0.78 27.82 -4.57
C THR A 176 -0.44 28.49 -3.24
N TYR A 177 -0.72 27.82 -2.12
CA TYR A 177 -0.48 28.36 -0.77
C TYR A 177 0.64 27.60 -0.05
N LEU A 178 1.47 28.32 0.72
CA LEU A 178 2.58 27.73 1.49
C LEU A 178 2.10 26.58 2.39
N PHE A 179 0.98 26.78 3.10
CA PHE A 179 0.40 25.75 3.95
C PHE A 179 0.05 24.47 3.17
N GLN A 180 -0.46 24.59 1.95
CA GLN A 180 -0.77 23.42 1.11
C GLN A 180 0.50 22.69 0.66
N VAL A 181 1.59 23.41 0.38
CA VAL A 181 2.91 22.80 0.09
C VAL A 181 3.40 22.02 1.32
N GLN A 182 3.34 22.60 2.50
CA GLN A 182 3.80 21.96 3.74
C GLN A 182 2.97 20.72 4.09
N ILE A 183 1.66 20.76 3.89
CA ILE A 183 0.80 19.58 4.10
C ILE A 183 1.09 18.49 3.05
N HIS A 184 1.41 18.85 1.79
CA HIS A 184 1.83 17.89 0.77
C HIS A 184 3.18 17.23 1.11
N GLN A 185 4.13 18.01 1.61
CA GLN A 185 5.37 17.50 2.19
C GLN A 185 5.11 16.53 3.33
N LEU A 186 4.19 16.87 4.23
CA LEU A 186 3.84 16.03 5.38
C LEU A 186 3.37 14.64 4.94
N TRP A 187 2.30 14.55 4.15
CA TRP A 187 1.78 13.24 3.77
C TRP A 187 2.69 12.50 2.79
N GLY A 188 3.40 13.22 1.91
CA GLY A 188 4.38 12.63 1.00
C GLY A 188 5.53 11.94 1.74
N ASN A 189 6.05 12.58 2.80
CA ASN A 189 7.09 12.01 3.64
C ASN A 189 6.62 10.79 4.43
N LEU A 190 5.36 10.76 4.90
CA LEU A 190 4.78 9.58 5.56
C LEU A 190 4.68 8.38 4.60
N LEU A 191 4.27 8.60 3.35
CA LEU A 191 4.25 7.55 2.32
C LEU A 191 5.65 7.06 1.94
N LEU A 192 6.63 7.96 1.88
CA LEU A 192 8.04 7.59 1.68
C LEU A 192 8.58 6.76 2.85
N ALA A 193 8.26 7.12 4.09
CA ALA A 193 8.64 6.35 5.28
C ALA A 193 8.06 4.92 5.25
N TRP A 194 6.81 4.75 4.79
CA TRP A 194 6.23 3.41 4.56
C TRP A 194 7.07 2.60 3.57
N SER A 195 7.45 3.19 2.43
CA SER A 195 8.24 2.51 1.40
C SER A 195 9.58 1.99 1.96
N VAL A 196 10.28 2.83 2.73
CA VAL A 196 11.53 2.45 3.40
C VAL A 196 11.30 1.28 4.37
N LEU A 197 10.29 1.37 5.22
CA LEU A 197 9.96 0.33 6.19
C LEU A 197 9.56 -0.99 5.52
N ARG A 198 8.81 -0.93 4.41
CA ARG A 198 8.43 -2.12 3.63
C ARG A 198 9.64 -2.77 2.97
N CYS A 199 10.58 -1.99 2.43
CA CYS A 199 11.86 -2.51 1.95
C CYS A 199 12.66 -3.21 3.06
N LEU A 200 12.69 -2.63 4.26
CA LEU A 200 13.32 -3.27 5.43
C LEU A 200 12.61 -4.57 5.82
N THR A 201 11.28 -4.61 5.79
CA THR A 201 10.50 -5.85 6.01
C THR A 201 10.96 -6.94 5.03
N TYR A 202 11.03 -6.63 3.73
CA TYR A 202 11.48 -7.60 2.73
C TYR A 202 12.93 -8.03 2.96
N PHE A 203 13.83 -7.09 3.29
CA PHE A 203 15.23 -7.39 3.58
C PHE A 203 15.38 -8.37 4.76
N PHE A 204 14.70 -8.12 5.88
CA PHE A 204 14.75 -9.01 7.04
C PHE A 204 14.12 -10.37 6.78
N LEU A 205 12.99 -10.42 6.07
CA LEU A 205 12.36 -11.69 5.71
C LEU A 205 13.16 -12.45 4.65
N TRP A 206 13.95 -11.77 3.83
CA TRP A 206 14.87 -12.41 2.88
C TRP A 206 16.04 -13.07 3.61
N LEU A 207 16.58 -12.41 4.66
CA LEU A 207 17.59 -13.01 5.54
C LEU A 207 17.05 -14.19 6.36
N GLY A 208 15.80 -14.08 6.83
CA GLY A 208 15.13 -15.09 7.66
C GLY A 208 13.81 -15.55 7.06
N VAL A 209 13.87 -16.39 6.02
CA VAL A 209 12.68 -16.83 5.27
C VAL A 209 11.64 -17.49 6.20
N PRO A 210 10.34 -17.10 6.12
CA PRO A 210 9.27 -17.70 6.92
C PRO A 210 9.14 -19.21 6.69
N ARG A 211 9.43 -20.00 7.74
CA ARG A 211 9.24 -21.47 7.73
C ARG A 211 7.92 -21.90 8.35
N SER A 212 7.43 -21.13 9.31
CA SER A 212 6.21 -21.41 10.05
C SER A 212 4.97 -20.95 9.30
N MET A 213 3.87 -21.63 9.58
CA MET A 213 2.52 -21.30 9.13
C MET A 213 1.88 -20.21 10.00
N LEU A 214 2.50 -19.93 11.15
CA LEU A 214 2.10 -18.87 12.06
C LEU A 214 2.60 -17.50 11.53
N PRO A 215 1.87 -16.40 11.80
CA PRO A 215 2.28 -15.07 11.40
C PRO A 215 3.67 -14.69 11.95
N SER A 216 4.56 -14.21 11.08
CA SER A 216 5.95 -13.87 11.46
C SER A 216 6.08 -12.53 12.19
N ARG A 217 5.07 -11.65 12.07
CA ARG A 217 4.99 -10.33 12.75
C ARG A 217 6.27 -9.48 12.63
N PRO A 218 6.76 -9.17 11.41
CA PRO A 218 7.93 -8.32 11.23
C PRO A 218 7.69 -6.93 11.85
N PRO A 219 8.55 -6.44 12.77
CA PRO A 219 8.33 -5.18 13.48
C PRO A 219 8.24 -3.94 12.57
N THR A 220 9.04 -3.93 11.48
CA THR A 220 9.04 -2.87 10.49
C THR A 220 7.70 -2.75 9.76
N GLU A 221 6.97 -3.86 9.61
CA GLU A 221 5.65 -3.83 9.00
C GLU A 221 4.62 -3.12 9.89
N ALA A 222 4.64 -3.33 11.21
CA ALA A 222 3.72 -2.64 12.11
C ALA A 222 3.88 -1.12 12.03
N LEU A 223 5.13 -0.63 12.02
CA LEU A 223 5.43 0.78 11.82
C LEU A 223 5.05 1.23 10.40
N GLY A 224 5.35 0.42 9.39
CA GLY A 224 4.96 0.70 8.01
C GLY A 224 3.45 0.91 7.88
N SER A 225 2.64 -0.02 8.40
CA SER A 225 1.19 0.08 8.38
C SER A 225 0.68 1.39 8.98
N PHE A 226 1.29 1.85 10.08
CA PHE A 226 0.99 3.14 10.70
C PHE A 226 1.31 4.31 9.75
N PHE A 227 2.53 4.36 9.19
CA PHE A 227 2.93 5.45 8.29
C PHE A 227 2.08 5.52 7.02
N LEU A 228 1.72 4.37 6.45
CA LEU A 228 0.84 4.30 5.29
C LEU A 228 -0.57 4.80 5.61
N ALA A 229 -1.13 4.35 6.74
CA ALA A 229 -2.44 4.79 7.18
C ALA A 229 -2.41 6.30 7.46
N CYS A 230 -1.50 6.76 8.33
CA CYS A 230 -1.37 8.16 8.69
C CYS A 230 -1.13 9.07 7.47
N GLY A 231 -0.29 8.63 6.51
CA GLY A 231 -0.06 9.33 5.24
C GLY A 231 -1.33 9.42 4.39
N GLY A 232 -2.09 8.32 4.28
CA GLY A 232 -3.39 8.31 3.61
C GLY A 232 -4.40 9.27 4.23
N LEU A 233 -4.49 9.33 5.57
CA LEU A 233 -5.38 10.25 6.27
C LEU A 233 -4.93 11.72 6.13
N ALA A 234 -3.63 11.98 6.25
CA ALA A 234 -3.08 13.32 6.02
C ALA A 234 -3.30 13.80 4.57
N PHE A 235 -3.27 12.89 3.60
CA PHE A 235 -3.66 13.17 2.22
C PHE A 235 -5.16 13.52 2.12
N ILE A 236 -6.06 12.83 2.82
CA ILE A 236 -7.47 13.24 2.88
C ILE A 236 -7.59 14.66 3.47
N PHE A 237 -6.79 14.99 4.49
CA PHE A 237 -6.82 16.31 5.11
C PHE A 237 -6.20 17.43 4.25
N SER A 238 -5.51 17.09 3.17
CA SER A 238 -4.89 18.09 2.28
C SER A 238 -5.82 18.60 1.18
N THR A 239 -7.13 18.35 1.28
CA THR A 239 -8.10 18.90 0.32
C THR A 239 -8.05 20.42 0.30
N GLU A 240 -8.22 20.99 -0.88
CA GLU A 240 -8.12 22.44 -1.09
C GLU A 240 -9.12 23.22 -0.22
N GLU A 241 -10.37 22.77 -0.13
CA GLU A 241 -11.38 23.45 0.68
C GLU A 241 -11.08 23.36 2.18
N LEU A 242 -10.61 22.22 2.68
CA LEU A 242 -10.25 22.07 4.09
C LEU A 242 -9.06 22.96 4.45
N THR A 243 -8.04 23.00 3.59
CA THR A 243 -6.86 23.84 3.79
C THR A 243 -7.21 25.33 3.70
N ILE A 244 -8.07 25.75 2.77
CA ILE A 244 -8.58 27.13 2.70
C ILE A 244 -9.40 27.47 3.94
N ALA A 245 -10.26 26.57 4.42
CA ALA A 245 -11.05 26.79 5.62
C ALA A 245 -10.17 26.92 6.88
N ALA A 246 -9.10 26.14 6.97
CA ALA A 246 -8.11 26.23 8.04
C ALA A 246 -7.39 27.58 8.02
N MET A 247 -6.88 28.01 6.86
CA MET A 247 -6.23 29.32 6.69
C MET A 247 -7.18 30.48 7.04
N ARG A 248 -8.43 30.44 6.57
CA ARG A 248 -9.45 31.47 6.89
C ARG A 248 -9.79 31.57 8.38
N ARG A 249 -9.58 30.49 9.14
CA ARG A 249 -9.82 30.43 10.59
C ARG A 249 -8.56 30.66 11.42
N GLY A 250 -7.41 30.92 10.78
CA GLY A 250 -6.11 31.03 11.46
C GLY A 250 -5.69 29.74 12.16
N ARG A 251 -6.00 28.59 11.55
CA ARG A 251 -5.69 27.24 12.07
C ARG A 251 -4.89 26.39 11.07
N ASP A 252 -4.13 27.04 10.21
CA ASP A 252 -3.22 26.46 9.23
C ASP A 252 -1.89 26.00 9.86
N ASP A 253 -1.98 25.29 10.99
CA ASP A 253 -0.84 24.73 11.70
C ASP A 253 -0.61 23.27 11.28
N VAL A 254 0.55 22.98 10.68
CA VAL A 254 0.89 21.65 10.16
C VAL A 254 0.98 20.61 11.28
N MET A 255 1.46 21.00 12.46
CA MET A 255 1.58 20.10 13.62
C MET A 255 0.19 19.65 14.11
N MET A 256 -0.80 20.54 14.13
CA MET A 256 -2.18 20.23 14.45
C MET A 256 -2.73 19.16 13.51
N PHE A 257 -2.56 19.32 12.19
CA PHE A 257 -3.01 18.35 11.20
C PHE A 257 -2.32 16.99 11.37
N LEU A 258 -1.00 16.99 11.61
CA LEU A 258 -0.25 15.77 11.90
C LEU A 258 -0.78 15.07 13.16
N ASN A 259 -0.93 15.79 14.28
CA ASN A 259 -1.37 15.21 15.54
C ASN A 259 -2.77 14.61 15.45
N VAL A 260 -3.69 15.27 14.73
CA VAL A 260 -5.03 14.73 14.48
C VAL A 260 -4.94 13.45 13.64
N ALA A 261 -4.13 13.45 12.57
CA ALA A 261 -3.94 12.26 11.74
C ALA A 261 -3.35 11.09 12.54
N VAL A 262 -2.31 11.34 13.35
CA VAL A 262 -1.66 10.36 14.22
C VAL A 262 -2.65 9.80 15.24
N ALA A 263 -3.39 10.66 15.94
CA ALA A 263 -4.34 10.23 16.97
C ALA A 263 -5.44 9.32 16.39
N ILE A 264 -6.03 9.71 15.25
CA ILE A 264 -7.05 8.90 14.56
C ILE A 264 -6.44 7.60 14.04
N THR A 265 -5.20 7.63 13.53
CA THR A 265 -4.47 6.42 13.10
C THR A 265 -4.29 5.45 14.26
N CYS A 266 -3.75 5.91 15.40
CA CYS A 266 -3.57 5.08 16.58
C CYS A 266 -4.89 4.48 17.06
N PHE A 267 -5.95 5.29 17.14
CA PHE A 267 -7.28 4.80 17.49
C PHE A 267 -7.78 3.72 16.52
N ALA A 268 -7.62 3.94 15.22
CA ALA A 268 -8.01 2.97 14.19
C ALA A 268 -7.22 1.66 14.27
N LEU A 269 -5.92 1.72 14.57
CA LEU A 269 -5.10 0.51 14.78
C LEU A 269 -5.52 -0.25 16.05
N CYS A 270 -5.85 0.45 17.15
CA CYS A 270 -6.44 -0.18 18.33
C CYS A 270 -7.76 -0.88 17.99
N TRP A 271 -8.61 -0.24 17.18
CA TRP A 271 -9.84 -0.84 16.68
C TRP A 271 -9.57 -2.07 15.81
N THR A 272 -8.56 -2.02 14.93
CA THR A 272 -8.13 -3.19 14.14
C THR A 272 -7.71 -4.36 15.03
N ILE A 273 -6.96 -4.10 16.12
CA ILE A 273 -6.62 -5.12 17.12
C ILE A 273 -7.88 -5.71 17.75
N ALA A 274 -8.83 -4.87 18.17
CA ALA A 274 -10.07 -5.35 18.77
C ALA A 274 -10.84 -6.28 17.83
N VAL A 275 -10.98 -5.90 16.55
CA VAL A 275 -11.71 -6.69 15.54
C VAL A 275 -10.99 -8.01 15.22
N VAL A 276 -9.69 -7.96 14.90
CA VAL A 276 -8.91 -9.16 14.56
C VAL A 276 -8.75 -10.08 15.78
N GLY A 277 -8.53 -9.49 16.96
CA GLY A 277 -8.43 -10.19 18.23
C GLY A 277 -9.74 -10.88 18.62
N PHE A 278 -10.88 -10.21 18.48
CA PHE A 278 -12.19 -10.82 18.72
C PHE A 278 -12.46 -12.00 17.77
N LYS A 279 -12.15 -11.86 16.48
CA LYS A 279 -12.21 -12.98 15.52
C LYS A 279 -11.31 -14.15 15.96
N GLY A 280 -10.08 -13.86 16.39
CA GLY A 280 -9.14 -14.87 16.90
C GLY A 280 -9.65 -15.58 18.15
N TYR A 281 -10.22 -14.83 19.10
CA TYR A 281 -10.85 -15.36 20.30
C TYR A 281 -12.02 -16.29 19.96
N LEU A 282 -12.92 -15.90 19.05
CA LEU A 282 -14.02 -16.79 18.65
C LEU A 282 -13.52 -18.10 18.02
N LYS A 283 -12.48 -18.03 17.17
CA LYS A 283 -11.89 -19.23 16.57
C LYS A 283 -11.24 -20.15 17.60
N SER A 284 -10.60 -19.61 18.65
CA SER A 284 -9.98 -20.45 19.69
C SER A 284 -10.98 -21.24 20.53
N ARG A 285 -12.27 -20.85 20.52
CA ARG A 285 -13.35 -21.61 21.18
C ARG A 285 -13.82 -22.82 20.38
N ILE A 286 -13.52 -22.87 19.07
CA ILE A 286 -13.97 -23.92 18.15
C ILE A 286 -12.80 -24.84 17.75
N ALA A 287 -11.58 -24.29 17.66
CA ALA A 287 -10.41 -25.04 17.25
C ALA A 287 -9.94 -26.01 18.36
N PRO A 288 -9.46 -27.22 18.01
CA PRO A 288 -8.83 -28.11 18.97
C PRO A 288 -7.56 -27.47 19.56
N PRO A 289 -7.20 -27.78 20.81
CA PRO A 289 -5.98 -27.26 21.43
C PRO A 289 -4.75 -27.68 20.61
N VAL A 290 -3.95 -26.70 20.21
CA VAL A 290 -2.69 -26.90 19.48
C VAL A 290 -1.52 -26.73 20.45
N ALA A 291 -0.67 -27.75 20.58
CA ALA A 291 0.60 -27.62 21.28
C ALA A 291 1.59 -26.88 20.37
N TYR A 292 2.05 -25.70 20.81
CA TYR A 292 3.11 -24.97 20.12
C TYR A 292 4.47 -25.56 20.52
N HIS A 293 5.28 -25.93 19.53
CA HIS A 293 6.66 -26.35 19.74
C HIS A 293 7.61 -25.19 19.40
N SER A 294 8.65 -25.01 20.22
CA SER A 294 9.72 -24.06 19.89
C SER A 294 10.43 -24.52 18.62
N SER A 295 10.56 -23.62 17.64
CA SER A 295 11.33 -23.87 16.42
C SER A 295 12.82 -23.56 16.56
N ALA A 296 13.25 -23.16 17.76
CA ALA A 296 14.62 -22.83 18.15
C ALA A 296 14.93 -23.48 19.51
#